data_AF-A0A966ICG5-F1
#
_entry.id   AF-A0A966ICG5-F1
#
_cell.length_a   1.000
_cell.length_b   1.000
_cell.length_c   1.000
_cell.angle_alpha   90.00
_cell.angle_beta   90.00
_cell.angle_gamma   90.00
#
_symmetry.space_group_name_H-M   'P 1'
#
loop_
_entity.id
_entity.type
_entity.pdbx_description
1 polymer ?
#
loop_
_entity_poly.entity_id
_entity_poly.type
_entity_poly.pdbx_seq_one_letter_code
_entity_poly.pdbx_strand_id
1 'polypeptide(L)'
;RIDILVNNAGITKDQLAMRMKDDEWSDVISTNLSSVFKLSQAVLRPMMKARSGRIINITSIVGHMGNAGQANYAAAKAGVAGMTRALAREIGSRNITVNCVAPGFIDTDMTRALSEDQQNSLKANIPLARLGTPEDVAQAVAFLASPAAAYITGNTLHVNGGLYLA
;
A
#
# COMPACT_ATOMS: atom_id res chain seq x y z
N ARG A 1 9.49 -21.37 6.44
CA ARG A 1 9.99 -20.09 7.01
C ARG A 1 9.66 -18.99 6.01
N ILE A 2 9.17 -17.84 6.46
CA ILE A 2 8.84 -16.69 5.60
C ILE A 2 9.83 -15.57 5.93
N ASP A 3 10.65 -15.18 4.95
CA ASP A 3 11.65 -14.12 5.11
C ASP A 3 11.13 -12.76 4.60
N ILE A 4 10.19 -12.78 3.66
CA ILE A 4 9.58 -11.60 3.07
C ILE A 4 8.06 -11.79 3.07
N LEU A 5 7.33 -10.84 3.65
CA LEU A 5 5.89 -10.74 3.55
C LEU A 5 5.55 -9.49 2.73
N VAL A 6 4.78 -9.67 1.64
CA VAL A 6 4.21 -8.56 0.87
C VAL A 6 2.70 -8.55 1.07
N ASN A 7 2.20 -7.59 1.84
CA ASN A 7 0.77 -7.40 2.04
C ASN A 7 0.20 -6.55 0.90
N ASN A 8 -0.16 -7.21 -0.21
CA ASN A 8 -0.72 -6.57 -1.40
C ASN A 8 -2.26 -6.68 -1.50
N ALA A 9 -2.85 -7.68 -0.85
CA ALA A 9 -4.29 -7.94 -0.95
C ALA A 9 -5.10 -6.69 -0.57
N GLY A 10 -6.13 -6.41 -1.37
CA GLY A 10 -7.04 -5.30 -1.13
C GLY A 10 -8.18 -5.27 -2.12
N ILE A 11 -9.27 -4.64 -1.70
CA ILE A 11 -10.46 -4.38 -2.51
C ILE A 11 -10.86 -2.90 -2.44
N THR A 12 -11.76 -2.49 -3.32
CA THR A 12 -12.42 -1.18 -3.29
C THR A 12 -13.93 -1.37 -3.25
N LYS A 13 -14.63 -0.44 -2.57
CA LYS A 13 -16.09 -0.33 -2.51
C LYS A 13 -16.41 1.16 -2.52
N ASP A 14 -16.32 1.74 -3.70
CA ASP A 14 -16.36 3.20 -3.88
C ASP A 14 -17.81 3.70 -3.82
N GLN A 15 -18.08 4.61 -2.88
CA GLN A 15 -19.38 5.22 -2.65
C GLN A 15 -19.20 6.54 -1.90
N LEU A 16 -20.03 7.54 -2.22
CA LEU A 16 -20.04 8.77 -1.41
C LEU A 16 -20.37 8.43 0.05
N ALA A 17 -19.65 9.01 1.00
CA ALA A 17 -19.75 8.64 2.41
C ALA A 17 -21.19 8.65 2.95
N MET A 18 -22.02 9.60 2.51
CA MET A 18 -23.45 9.70 2.87
C MET A 18 -24.29 8.47 2.47
N ARG A 19 -23.86 7.71 1.46
CA ARG A 19 -24.54 6.53 0.90
C ARG A 19 -23.79 5.22 1.17
N MET A 20 -22.62 5.30 1.81
CA MET A 20 -21.79 4.13 2.07
C MET A 20 -22.47 3.24 3.08
N LYS A 21 -22.62 1.97 2.74
CA LYS A 21 -23.21 0.98 3.65
C LYS A 21 -22.16 0.47 4.63
N ASP A 22 -22.63 -0.02 5.77
CA ASP A 22 -21.76 -0.55 6.82
C ASP A 22 -20.97 -1.79 6.37
N ASP A 23 -21.54 -2.62 5.49
CA ASP A 23 -20.87 -3.79 4.90
C ASP A 23 -19.77 -3.37 3.92
N GLU A 24 -20.03 -2.40 3.05
CA GLU A 24 -19.04 -1.80 2.14
C GLU A 24 -17.85 -1.19 2.90
N TRP A 25 -18.12 -0.52 4.02
CA TRP A 25 -17.08 -0.04 4.93
C TRP A 25 -16.30 -1.21 5.54
N SER A 26 -17.02 -2.15 6.16
CA SER A 26 -16.43 -3.26 6.92
C SER A 26 -15.59 -4.19 6.05
N ASP A 27 -16.04 -4.49 4.84
CA ASP A 27 -15.32 -5.34 3.87
C ASP A 27 -13.95 -4.74 3.53
N VAL A 28 -13.91 -3.44 3.25
CA VAL A 28 -12.66 -2.72 2.94
C VAL A 28 -11.75 -2.65 4.15
N ILE A 29 -12.25 -2.32 5.35
CA ILE A 29 -11.42 -2.28 6.56
C ILE A 29 -10.88 -3.67 6.92
N SER A 30 -11.72 -4.70 6.83
CA SER A 30 -11.33 -6.08 7.11
C SER A 30 -10.24 -6.55 6.15
N THR A 31 -10.45 -6.33 4.85
CA THR A 31 -9.55 -6.82 3.81
C THR A 31 -8.28 -5.99 3.68
N ASN A 32 -8.36 -4.66 3.75
CA ASN A 32 -7.22 -3.80 3.40
C ASN A 32 -6.39 -3.38 4.62
N LEU A 33 -6.94 -3.44 5.84
CA LEU A 33 -6.24 -3.04 7.06
C LEU A 33 -6.11 -4.21 8.04
N SER A 34 -7.22 -4.85 8.41
CA SER A 34 -7.20 -5.90 9.44
C SER A 34 -6.42 -7.13 8.98
N SER A 35 -6.50 -7.51 7.70
CA SER A 35 -5.72 -8.62 7.14
C SER A 35 -4.21 -8.34 7.22
N VAL A 36 -3.79 -7.10 6.92
CA VAL A 36 -2.38 -6.67 6.93
C VAL A 36 -1.80 -6.82 8.33
N PHE A 37 -2.55 -6.43 9.37
CA PHE A 37 -2.15 -6.66 10.75
C PHE A 37 -2.01 -8.15 11.06
N LYS A 38 -3.05 -8.96 10.77
CA LYS A 38 -3.07 -10.39 11.08
C LYS A 38 -1.92 -11.16 10.40
N LEU A 39 -1.67 -10.88 9.13
CA LEU A 39 -0.58 -11.51 8.38
C LEU A 39 0.79 -11.05 8.88
N SER A 40 0.95 -9.76 9.18
CA SER A 40 2.19 -9.24 9.78
C SER A 40 2.46 -9.92 11.12
N GLN A 41 1.45 -9.99 12.00
CA GLN A 41 1.53 -10.66 13.29
C GLN A 41 1.98 -12.13 13.17
N ALA A 42 1.45 -12.86 12.18
CA ALA A 42 1.77 -14.26 11.96
C ALA A 42 3.26 -14.50 11.63
N VAL A 43 3.94 -13.54 11.00
CA VAL A 43 5.36 -13.65 10.65
C VAL A 43 6.32 -13.05 11.69
N LEU A 44 5.84 -12.24 12.63
CA LEU A 44 6.71 -11.55 13.61
C LEU A 44 7.55 -12.51 14.42
N ARG A 45 6.94 -13.52 15.05
CA ARG A 45 7.65 -14.46 15.94
C ARG A 45 8.80 -15.19 15.23
N PRO A 46 8.60 -15.84 14.06
CA PRO A 46 9.70 -16.50 13.36
C PRO A 46 10.76 -15.50 12.86
N MET A 47 10.39 -14.32 12.37
CA MET A 47 11.37 -13.30 11.94
C MET A 47 12.22 -12.79 13.12
N MET A 48 11.60 -12.52 14.28
CA MET A 48 12.31 -12.07 15.48
C MET A 48 13.30 -13.11 16.02
N LYS A 49 12.97 -14.40 15.89
CA LYS A 49 13.88 -15.50 16.24
C LYS A 49 15.05 -15.58 15.25
N ALA A 50 14.78 -15.38 13.95
CA ALA A 50 15.79 -15.38 12.90
C ALA A 50 16.65 -14.10 12.85
N ARG A 51 16.20 -13.01 13.51
CA ARG A 51 16.81 -11.67 13.44
C ARG A 51 17.00 -11.18 12.00
N SER A 52 16.00 -11.46 11.16
CA SER A 52 15.94 -11.05 9.76
C SER A 52 14.50 -11.12 9.27
N GLY A 53 14.11 -10.18 8.43
CA GLY A 53 12.80 -10.15 7.80
C GLY A 53 12.53 -8.86 7.04
N ARG A 54 11.58 -8.93 6.11
CA ARG A 54 11.04 -7.77 5.37
C ARG A 54 9.51 -7.86 5.38
N ILE A 55 8.85 -6.80 5.83
CA ILE A 55 7.40 -6.64 5.69
C ILE A 55 7.15 -5.42 4.79
N ILE A 56 6.51 -5.65 3.66
CA ILE A 56 6.24 -4.62 2.65
C ILE A 56 4.73 -4.52 2.48
N ASN A 57 4.17 -3.37 2.82
CA ASN A 57 2.73 -3.14 2.79
C ASN A 57 2.39 -2.28 1.57
N ILE A 58 1.49 -2.76 0.70
CA ILE A 58 1.03 -1.97 -0.43
C ILE A 58 -0.09 -1.05 0.04
N THR A 59 0.25 0.23 0.19
CA THR A 59 -0.72 1.28 0.46
C THR A 59 -1.24 1.88 -0.86
N SER A 60 -1.59 3.16 -0.90
CA SER A 60 -1.98 3.91 -2.09
C SER A 60 -1.76 5.39 -1.83
N ILE A 61 -1.52 6.19 -2.87
CA ILE A 61 -1.57 7.65 -2.75
C ILE A 61 -2.91 8.17 -2.19
N VAL A 62 -4.00 7.42 -2.38
CA VAL A 62 -5.33 7.75 -1.82
C VAL A 62 -5.31 7.75 -0.29
N GLY A 63 -4.45 6.94 0.35
CA GLY A 63 -4.25 6.98 1.80
C GLY A 63 -3.53 8.25 2.30
N HIS A 64 -2.97 9.06 1.39
CA HIS A 64 -2.24 10.28 1.73
C HIS A 64 -3.00 11.55 1.32
N MET A 65 -3.51 11.58 0.09
CA MET A 65 -4.20 12.75 -0.47
C MET A 65 -5.73 12.67 -0.35
N GLY A 66 -6.27 11.48 -0.04
CA GLY A 66 -7.70 11.19 -0.14
C GLY A 66 -8.16 10.95 -1.58
N ASN A 67 -9.41 10.53 -1.74
CA ASN A 67 -10.11 10.51 -3.02
C ASN A 67 -11.62 10.52 -2.76
N ALA A 68 -12.38 11.27 -3.56
CA ALA A 68 -13.82 11.37 -3.39
C ALA A 68 -14.47 9.99 -3.62
N GLY A 69 -15.40 9.60 -2.74
CA GLY A 69 -16.05 8.29 -2.80
C GLY A 69 -15.24 7.13 -2.19
N GLN A 70 -14.04 7.39 -1.65
CA GLN A 70 -13.14 6.35 -1.14
C GLN A 70 -12.81 6.51 0.35
N ALA A 71 -13.78 6.94 1.17
CA ALA A 71 -13.55 7.18 2.61
C ALA A 71 -13.03 5.92 3.34
N ASN A 72 -13.66 4.76 3.09
CA ASN A 72 -13.23 3.45 3.60
C ASN A 72 -11.81 3.07 3.15
N TYR A 73 -11.52 3.20 1.85
CA TYR A 73 -10.24 2.82 1.25
C TYR A 73 -9.11 3.75 1.71
N ALA A 74 -9.34 5.07 1.73
CA ALA A 74 -8.41 6.06 2.24
C ALA A 74 -8.09 5.79 3.73
N ALA A 75 -9.11 5.55 4.56
CA ALA A 75 -8.92 5.21 5.97
C ALA A 75 -8.08 3.93 6.15
N ALA A 76 -8.39 2.86 5.40
CA ALA A 76 -7.62 1.63 5.46
C ALA A 76 -6.16 1.84 5.04
N LYS A 77 -5.91 2.48 3.89
CA LYS A 77 -4.58 2.68 3.33
C LYS A 77 -3.72 3.66 4.16
N ALA A 78 -4.33 4.69 4.72
CA ALA A 78 -3.69 5.57 5.73
C ALA A 78 -3.35 4.79 7.02
N GLY A 79 -4.28 3.96 7.49
CA GLY A 79 -4.10 3.11 8.66
C GLY A 79 -2.93 2.14 8.50
N VAL A 80 -2.78 1.54 7.32
CA VAL A 80 -1.63 0.69 6.99
C VAL A 80 -0.31 1.45 7.10
N ALA A 81 -0.24 2.70 6.62
CA ALA A 81 0.97 3.51 6.77
C ALA A 81 1.28 3.85 8.23
N GLY A 82 0.25 4.14 9.04
CA GLY A 82 0.39 4.31 10.49
C GLY A 82 0.93 3.06 11.19
N MET A 83 0.33 1.91 10.90
CA MET A 83 0.73 0.61 11.44
C MET A 83 2.17 0.24 11.05
N THR A 84 2.58 0.50 9.80
CA THR A 84 3.95 0.30 9.34
C THR A 84 4.96 1.04 10.21
N ARG A 85 4.70 2.31 10.54
CA ARG A 85 5.58 3.11 11.41
C ARG A 85 5.65 2.55 12.82
N ALA A 86 4.53 2.10 13.37
CA ALA A 86 4.49 1.49 14.70
C ALA A 86 5.31 0.19 14.75
N LEU A 87 5.06 -0.74 13.82
CA LEU A 87 5.79 -2.00 13.74
C LEU A 87 7.28 -1.79 13.50
N ALA A 88 7.67 -0.88 12.60
CA ALA A 88 9.07 -0.56 12.34
C ALA A 88 9.83 -0.15 13.63
N ARG A 89 9.19 0.65 14.50
CA ARG A 89 9.76 1.04 15.80
C ARG A 89 9.85 -0.12 16.78
N GLU A 90 8.86 -1.01 16.76
CA GLU A 90 8.78 -2.15 17.68
C GLU A 90 9.86 -3.22 17.38
N ILE A 91 10.03 -3.59 16.10
CA ILE A 91 10.84 -4.77 15.72
C ILE A 91 12.16 -4.44 15.02
N GLY A 92 12.44 -3.16 14.75
CA GLY A 92 13.66 -2.74 14.05
C GLY A 92 14.97 -3.20 14.71
N SER A 93 15.01 -3.27 16.04
CA SER A 93 16.16 -3.79 16.83
C SER A 93 16.54 -5.25 16.53
N ARG A 94 15.67 -5.98 15.82
CA ARG A 94 15.88 -7.36 15.38
C ARG A 94 16.29 -7.48 13.90
N ASN A 95 16.72 -6.38 13.27
CA ASN A 95 17.09 -6.32 11.84
C ASN A 95 15.94 -6.68 10.90
N ILE A 96 14.71 -6.34 11.29
CA ILE A 96 13.50 -6.50 10.48
C ILE A 96 13.07 -5.11 10.04
N THR A 97 12.85 -4.93 8.74
CA THR A 97 12.32 -3.67 8.21
C THR A 97 10.85 -3.81 7.85
N VAL A 98 10.09 -2.73 8.07
CA VAL A 98 8.66 -2.65 7.73
C VAL A 98 8.46 -1.37 6.94
N ASN A 99 8.02 -1.46 5.70
CA ASN A 99 7.87 -0.29 4.81
C ASN A 99 6.58 -0.36 4.01
N CYS A 100 6.16 0.79 3.48
CA CYS A 100 5.07 0.89 2.53
C CYS A 100 5.58 1.15 1.11
N VAL A 101 4.85 0.66 0.12
CA VAL A 101 4.86 1.19 -1.25
C VAL A 101 3.50 1.83 -1.51
N ALA A 102 3.48 3.07 -1.99
CA ALA A 102 2.25 3.82 -2.30
C ALA A 102 2.14 4.04 -3.82
N PRO A 103 1.46 3.15 -4.55
CA PRO A 103 1.22 3.33 -5.97
C PRO A 103 0.27 4.49 -6.25
N GLY A 104 0.47 5.13 -7.41
CA GLY A 104 -0.54 5.96 -8.07
C GLY A 104 -1.54 5.11 -8.86
N PHE A 105 -2.02 5.64 -10.00
CA PHE A 105 -2.81 4.84 -10.93
C PHE A 105 -1.91 3.92 -11.76
N ILE A 106 -2.19 2.62 -11.71
CA ILE A 106 -1.42 1.56 -12.36
C ILE A 106 -2.30 0.87 -13.39
N ASP A 107 -1.77 0.62 -14.59
CA ASP A 107 -2.44 -0.13 -15.65
C ASP A 107 -2.71 -1.58 -15.23
N THR A 108 -3.91 -1.79 -14.71
CA THR A 108 -4.45 -3.05 -14.22
C THR A 108 -5.87 -3.23 -14.75
N ASP A 109 -6.47 -4.39 -14.54
CA ASP A 109 -7.85 -4.65 -14.98
C ASP A 109 -8.85 -3.65 -14.37
N MET A 110 -8.58 -3.12 -13.16
CA MET A 110 -9.38 -2.09 -12.53
C MET A 110 -9.34 -0.74 -13.29
N THR A 111 -8.16 -0.29 -13.71
CA THR A 111 -8.04 0.96 -14.49
C THR A 111 -8.46 0.79 -15.93
N ARG A 112 -8.28 -0.40 -16.50
CA ARG A 112 -8.73 -0.74 -17.86
C ARG A 112 -10.24 -0.78 -18.00
N ALA A 113 -10.98 -0.92 -16.89
CA ALA A 113 -12.43 -0.83 -16.87
C ALA A 113 -12.96 0.62 -16.97
N LEU A 114 -12.10 1.63 -16.83
CA LEU A 114 -12.47 3.04 -16.99
C LEU A 114 -12.60 3.42 -18.47
N SER A 115 -13.46 4.38 -18.78
CA SER A 115 -13.57 4.92 -20.14
C SER A 115 -12.27 5.60 -20.58
N GLU A 116 -12.06 5.72 -21.89
CA GLU A 116 -10.89 6.42 -22.44
C GLU A 116 -10.78 7.86 -21.92
N ASP A 117 -11.90 8.59 -21.84
CA ASP A 117 -11.94 9.95 -21.29
C ASP A 117 -11.52 10.01 -19.83
N GLN A 118 -11.96 9.05 -19.01
CA GLN A 118 -11.54 8.93 -17.63
C GLN A 118 -10.04 8.64 -17.53
N GLN A 119 -9.54 7.70 -18.33
CA GLN A 119 -8.10 7.38 -18.35
C GLN A 119 -7.25 8.57 -18.80
N ASN A 120 -7.69 9.32 -19.81
CA ASN A 120 -7.00 10.50 -20.31
C ASN A 120 -6.99 11.63 -19.27
N SER A 121 -8.11 11.82 -18.56
CA SER A 121 -8.22 12.78 -17.45
C SER A 121 -7.28 12.42 -16.30
N LEU A 122 -7.15 11.12 -15.98
CA LEU A 122 -6.18 10.67 -14.97
C LEU A 122 -4.74 10.97 -15.41
N LYS A 123 -4.37 10.61 -16.64
CA LYS A 123 -3.02 10.85 -17.19
C LYS A 123 -2.64 12.32 -17.20
N ALA A 124 -3.58 13.22 -17.50
CA ALA A 124 -3.34 14.67 -17.54
C ALA A 124 -2.88 15.25 -16.19
N ASN A 125 -3.26 14.61 -15.08
CA ASN A 125 -2.86 15.02 -13.73
C ASN A 125 -1.56 14.35 -13.24
N ILE A 126 -1.03 13.37 -13.99
CA ILE A 126 0.22 12.68 -13.66
C ILE A 126 1.36 13.40 -14.38
N PRO A 127 2.37 13.95 -13.67
CA PRO A 127 3.51 14.61 -14.30
C PRO A 127 4.26 13.79 -15.37
N LEU A 128 4.35 12.47 -15.20
CA LEU A 128 4.92 11.58 -16.23
C LEU A 128 3.97 11.26 -17.40
N ALA A 129 2.76 11.83 -17.42
CA ALA A 129 1.74 11.72 -18.47
C ALA A 129 1.35 10.27 -18.85
N ARG A 130 1.54 9.31 -17.94
CA ARG A 130 1.23 7.90 -18.14
C ARG A 130 0.77 7.25 -16.85
N LEU A 131 0.03 6.15 -16.98
CA LEU A 131 -0.18 5.22 -15.86
C LEU A 131 1.15 4.51 -15.54
N GLY A 132 1.34 4.14 -14.28
CA GLY A 132 2.41 3.20 -13.91
C GLY A 132 2.08 1.79 -14.41
N THR A 133 3.08 0.93 -14.51
CA THR A 133 2.85 -0.50 -14.78
C THR A 133 2.93 -1.33 -13.49
N PRO A 134 2.39 -2.56 -13.46
CA PRO A 134 2.62 -3.47 -12.34
C PRO A 134 4.12 -3.66 -12.04
N GLU A 135 4.97 -3.65 -13.07
CA GLU A 135 6.43 -3.76 -12.94
C GLU A 135 7.03 -2.54 -12.22
N ASP A 136 6.54 -1.32 -12.46
CA ASP A 136 6.99 -0.11 -11.74
C ASP A 136 6.83 -0.31 -10.21
N VAL A 137 5.71 -0.90 -9.78
CA VAL A 137 5.46 -1.23 -8.36
C VAL A 137 6.30 -2.42 -7.89
N ALA A 138 6.39 -3.48 -8.70
CA ALA A 138 7.15 -4.68 -8.38
C ALA A 138 8.64 -4.39 -8.16
N GLN A 139 9.23 -3.49 -8.95
CA GLN A 139 10.64 -3.08 -8.78
C GLN A 139 10.86 -2.34 -7.45
N ALA A 140 9.93 -1.48 -7.04
CA ALA A 140 9.99 -0.82 -5.73
C ALA A 140 9.89 -1.83 -4.58
N VAL A 141 9.00 -2.82 -4.70
CA VAL A 141 8.88 -3.93 -3.73
C VAL A 141 10.17 -4.75 -3.69
N ALA A 142 10.73 -5.12 -4.84
CA ALA A 142 11.97 -5.88 -4.94
C ALA A 142 13.15 -5.12 -4.31
N PHE A 143 13.25 -3.81 -4.53
CA PHE A 143 14.22 -2.95 -3.89
C PHE A 143 14.10 -2.99 -2.36
N LEU A 144 12.89 -2.79 -1.81
CA LEU A 144 12.65 -2.83 -0.37
C LEU A 144 12.89 -4.22 0.25
N ALA A 145 12.70 -5.28 -0.53
CA ALA A 145 12.99 -6.65 -0.12
C ALA A 145 14.50 -6.97 -0.13
N SER A 146 15.29 -6.22 -0.89
CA SER A 146 16.71 -6.47 -1.08
C SER A 146 17.59 -6.02 0.10
N PRO A 147 18.87 -6.43 0.14
CA PRO A 147 19.86 -5.89 1.08
C PRO A 147 20.12 -4.39 0.91
N ALA A 148 19.90 -3.82 -0.28
CA ALA A 148 20.15 -2.40 -0.54
C ALA A 148 19.25 -1.47 0.29
N ALA A 149 18.07 -1.95 0.71
CA ALA A 149 17.14 -1.23 1.56
C ALA A 149 17.29 -1.54 3.06
N ALA A 150 18.41 -2.14 3.49
CA ALA A 150 18.60 -2.57 4.88
C ALA A 150 18.49 -1.44 5.92
N TYR A 151 18.70 -0.19 5.51
CA TYR A 151 18.61 0.99 6.38
C TYR A 151 17.31 1.80 6.17
N ILE A 152 16.33 1.24 5.46
CA ILE A 152 15.03 1.88 5.21
C ILE A 152 13.98 1.11 6.01
N THR A 153 13.36 1.77 7.00
CA THR A 153 12.26 1.20 7.79
C THR A 153 11.30 2.30 8.25
N GLY A 154 10.01 1.97 8.35
CA GLY A 154 8.94 2.92 8.67
C GLY A 154 8.62 3.91 7.55
N ASN A 155 9.22 3.76 6.37
CA ASN A 155 9.07 4.69 5.26
C ASN A 155 7.90 4.32 4.33
N THR A 156 7.38 5.30 3.59
CA THR A 156 6.52 5.07 2.44
C THR A 156 7.24 5.47 1.16
N LEU A 157 7.46 4.51 0.27
CA LEU A 157 8.01 4.76 -1.06
C LEU A 157 6.88 5.03 -2.05
N HIS A 158 6.81 6.26 -2.56
CA HIS A 158 5.77 6.67 -3.52
C HIS A 158 6.16 6.26 -4.95
N VAL A 159 5.26 5.55 -5.63
CA VAL A 159 5.42 5.08 -7.02
C VAL A 159 4.21 5.54 -7.83
N ASN A 160 4.15 6.84 -8.12
CA ASN A 160 2.91 7.49 -8.55
C ASN A 160 3.06 8.46 -9.73
N GLY A 161 4.22 8.46 -10.39
CA GLY A 161 4.50 9.33 -11.52
C GLY A 161 4.43 10.84 -11.22
N GLY A 162 4.52 11.22 -9.94
CA GLY A 162 4.45 12.61 -9.48
C GLY A 162 3.05 13.12 -9.13
N LEU A 163 2.02 12.26 -9.21
CA LEU A 163 0.63 12.66 -8.93
C LEU A 163 0.42 13.16 -7.49
N TYR A 164 1.19 12.62 -6.55
CA TYR A 164 1.24 13.10 -5.17
C TYR A 164 2.70 13.34 -4.78
N LEU A 165 2.96 14.49 -4.16
CA LEU A 165 4.27 14.89 -3.64
C LEU A 165 4.15 15.05 -2.13
N ALA A 166 5.04 14.38 -1.37
CA ALA A 166 5.03 14.31 0.09
C ALA A 166 5.87 15.40 0.74
#